data_AF-A0A9D3RSI1-F1
#
_entry.id   AF-A0A9D3RSI1-F1
#
_cell.length_a   1.000
_cell.length_b   1.000
_cell.length_c   1.000
_cell.angle_alpha   90.00
_cell.angle_beta   90.00
_cell.angle_gamma   90.00
#
_symmetry.space_group_name_H-M   'P 1'
#
loop_
_entity.id
_entity.type
_entity.pdbx_description
1 polymer ?
#
loop_
_entity_poly.entity_id
_entity_poly.type
_entity_poly.pdbx_seq_one_letter_code
_entity_poly.pdbx_strand_id
1 'polypeptide(L)'
;MAEELDLASCDLEFKYNNEEHHTDLHGVDRLIVRRGQPFAITLHLRSGTLQPGVSAFQLIAETGPTPEEKWGTKATFGLTDTINKKCWSASASCSPGNIVSLLICPSPKAPIGRYSLTLDHGHKVKLGEFVLLFNPWCLRDVVYMEGEEMRKEYILSQDGLIYRGTPKCFNILPWNFGQFEPGILDICLRILDENPKHLRNPGKDCSGRRNAVYVTRVLSAMINCNGDRGVLQGNWSGDYEDGTSPSYWNSSVPILQEWKSSECCAVCYGQCWVFAAVACTVSRALGIPCRVVTNFESAHDTNSNLLIEYYYTADGENEGDDSVW
;
A
#
# COMPACT_ATOMS: atom_id res chain seq x y z
N MET A 1 0.28 46.00 10.44
CA MET A 1 1.15 44.84 10.20
C MET A 1 0.30 43.62 10.49
N ALA A 2 0.12 42.71 9.54
CA ALA A 2 -0.56 41.45 9.83
C ALA A 2 0.29 40.70 10.86
N GLU A 3 -0.32 40.27 11.97
CA GLU A 3 0.39 39.48 12.99
C GLU A 3 0.95 38.22 12.35
N GLU A 4 2.25 37.99 12.56
CA GLU A 4 2.95 36.80 12.10
C GLU A 4 2.40 35.58 12.85
N LEU A 5 2.05 34.53 12.12
CA LEU A 5 1.48 33.31 12.70
C LEU A 5 2.60 32.56 13.44
N ASP A 6 2.49 32.46 14.76
CA ASP A 6 3.47 31.72 15.58
C ASP A 6 2.86 30.36 16.01
N LEU A 7 3.43 29.26 15.51
CA LEU A 7 2.95 27.91 15.76
C LEU A 7 3.63 27.33 17.01
N ALA A 8 2.84 26.95 18.03
CA ALA A 8 3.36 26.27 19.22
C ALA A 8 3.61 24.78 18.96
N SER A 9 2.59 24.09 18.44
CA SER A 9 2.61 22.65 18.18
C SER A 9 1.54 22.28 17.16
N CYS A 10 1.71 21.10 16.56
CA CYS A 10 0.77 20.49 15.63
C CYS A 10 0.44 19.09 16.17
N ASP A 11 -0.84 18.83 16.43
CA ASP A 11 -1.36 17.49 16.69
C ASP A 11 -1.96 16.94 15.39
N LEU A 12 -1.50 15.76 14.98
CA LEU A 12 -2.00 15.07 13.79
C LEU A 12 -3.27 14.26 14.09
N GLU A 13 -3.77 14.26 15.32
CA GLU A 13 -5.00 13.59 15.76
C GLU A 13 -5.04 12.13 15.31
N PHE A 14 -3.88 11.45 15.38
CA PHE A 14 -3.67 10.18 14.68
C PHE A 14 -4.62 9.07 15.16
N LYS A 15 -5.01 9.05 16.43
CA LYS A 15 -5.96 8.05 16.95
C LYS A 15 -7.33 8.18 16.29
N TYR A 16 -7.90 9.39 16.36
CA TYR A 16 -9.20 9.70 15.77
C TYR A 16 -9.21 9.47 14.26
N ASN A 17 -8.18 9.98 13.57
CA ASN A 17 -8.08 9.81 12.12
C ASN A 17 -7.89 8.35 11.72
N ASN A 18 -7.05 7.60 12.43
CA ASN A 18 -6.79 6.21 12.04
C ASN A 18 -8.05 5.34 12.21
N GLU A 19 -8.88 5.59 13.23
CA GLU A 19 -10.19 4.95 13.42
C GLU A 19 -11.15 5.27 12.27
N GLU A 20 -11.34 6.56 11.95
CA GLU A 20 -12.22 7.00 10.85
C GLU A 20 -11.76 6.51 9.47
N HIS A 21 -10.44 6.31 9.30
CA HIS A 21 -9.85 5.82 8.05
C HIS A 21 -9.69 4.29 8.01
N HIS A 22 -10.17 3.55 9.02
CA HIS A 22 -10.04 2.09 9.11
C HIS A 22 -8.57 1.63 8.98
N THR A 23 -7.71 2.24 9.78
CA THR A 23 -6.24 2.08 9.81
C THR A 23 -5.69 2.01 11.25
N ASP A 24 -6.58 1.97 12.23
CA ASP A 24 -6.31 1.75 13.65
C ASP A 24 -5.63 0.41 13.93
N LEU A 25 -5.95 -0.63 13.15
CA LEU A 25 -5.38 -1.98 13.26
C LEU A 25 -3.85 -2.02 13.10
N HIS A 26 -3.24 -1.00 12.48
CA HIS A 26 -1.77 -0.94 12.35
C HIS A 26 -1.05 -0.78 13.70
N GLY A 27 -1.75 -0.39 14.77
CA GLY A 27 -1.19 -0.36 16.13
C GLY A 27 0.02 0.57 16.32
N VAL A 28 0.13 1.62 15.50
CA VAL A 28 1.27 2.55 15.50
C VAL A 28 0.86 3.97 15.86
N ASP A 29 1.73 4.66 16.60
CA ASP A 29 1.59 6.07 16.97
C ASP A 29 1.99 7.01 15.80
N ARG A 30 1.36 6.85 14.64
CA ARG A 30 1.53 7.75 13.48
C ARG A 30 0.26 7.85 12.66
N LEU A 31 0.16 8.93 11.88
CA LEU A 31 -0.98 9.19 11.01
C LEU A 31 -0.93 8.32 9.74
N ILE A 32 -1.92 7.44 9.58
CA ILE A 32 -2.14 6.63 8.38
C ILE A 32 -3.55 6.93 7.90
N VAL A 33 -3.68 7.41 6.67
CA VAL A 33 -4.96 7.84 6.12
C VAL A 33 -5.15 7.28 4.72
N ARG A 34 -6.41 7.27 4.27
CA ARG A 34 -6.80 6.79 2.93
C ARG A 34 -7.19 7.96 2.05
N ARG A 35 -6.74 7.97 0.80
CA ARG A 35 -6.99 9.06 -0.14
C ARG A 35 -8.47 9.31 -0.41
N GLY A 36 -8.84 10.53 -0.76
CA GLY A 36 -10.24 10.88 -1.06
C GLY A 36 -11.18 10.93 0.15
N GLN A 37 -10.65 10.84 1.37
CA GLN A 37 -11.38 11.03 2.63
C GLN A 37 -10.67 12.11 3.47
N PRO A 38 -11.41 13.05 4.08
CA PRO A 38 -10.80 14.09 4.90
C PRO A 38 -10.29 13.56 6.24
N PHE A 39 -9.18 14.11 6.72
CA PHE A 39 -8.63 13.89 8.06
C PHE A 39 -8.40 15.24 8.77
N ALA A 40 -8.48 15.26 10.10
CA ALA A 40 -8.36 16.47 10.90
C ALA A 40 -6.95 16.60 11.50
N ILE A 41 -6.44 17.81 11.61
CA ILE A 41 -5.25 18.12 12.41
C ILE A 41 -5.53 19.36 13.27
N THR A 42 -4.91 19.43 14.43
CA THR A 42 -5.11 20.53 15.38
C THR A 42 -3.81 21.33 15.48
N LEU A 43 -3.89 22.62 15.15
CA LEU A 43 -2.78 23.56 15.32
C LEU A 43 -2.98 24.37 16.60
N HIS A 44 -1.96 24.41 17.44
CA HIS A 44 -1.91 25.28 18.61
C HIS A 44 -1.07 26.50 18.28
N LEU A 45 -1.67 27.69 18.33
CA LEU A 45 -1.01 28.95 18.01
C LEU A 45 -0.55 29.65 19.29
N ARG A 46 0.64 30.26 19.26
CA ARG A 46 1.10 31.20 20.29
C ARG A 46 0.50 32.59 20.05
N SER A 47 0.45 33.01 18.79
CA SER A 47 -0.17 34.28 18.34
C SER A 47 -0.66 34.20 16.90
N GLY A 48 -1.59 35.09 16.54
CA GLY A 48 -2.17 35.18 15.21
C GLY A 48 -3.47 34.39 15.03
N THR A 49 -4.21 34.69 13.96
CA THR A 49 -5.47 34.01 13.60
C THR A 49 -5.41 33.46 12.18
N LEU A 50 -5.87 32.23 12.00
CA LEU A 50 -6.04 31.59 10.68
C LEU A 50 -7.45 31.87 10.16
N GLN A 51 -7.62 33.01 9.47
CA GLN A 51 -8.88 33.35 8.79
C GLN A 51 -8.82 32.93 7.31
N PRO A 52 -9.79 32.15 6.81
CA PRO A 52 -9.94 31.86 5.38
C PRO A 52 -10.00 33.17 4.57
N GLY A 53 -9.27 33.24 3.45
CA GLY A 53 -9.30 34.37 2.51
C GLY A 53 -8.59 35.67 2.93
N VAL A 54 -8.22 35.85 4.20
CA VAL A 54 -7.53 37.07 4.70
C VAL A 54 -6.01 36.93 4.69
N SER A 55 -5.52 35.70 4.87
CA SER A 55 -4.09 35.43 5.01
C SER A 55 -3.67 34.35 4.00
N ALA A 56 -2.57 34.60 3.28
CA ALA A 56 -2.06 33.76 2.20
C ALA A 56 -1.42 32.47 2.74
N PHE A 57 -2.23 31.62 3.37
CA PHE A 57 -1.83 30.32 3.87
C PHE A 57 -1.94 29.27 2.75
N GLN A 58 -0.85 28.54 2.52
CA GLN A 58 -0.81 27.41 1.60
C GLN A 58 -0.31 26.17 2.35
N LEU A 59 -1.02 25.07 2.19
CA LEU A 59 -0.55 23.75 2.60
C LEU A 59 0.12 23.10 1.40
N ILE A 60 1.26 22.47 1.67
CA ILE A 60 2.07 21.78 0.68
C ILE A 60 2.20 20.32 1.14
N ALA A 61 1.66 19.40 0.35
CA ALA A 61 1.80 17.96 0.55
C ALA A 61 2.78 17.39 -0.49
N GLU A 62 3.85 16.74 -0.05
CA GLU A 62 4.93 16.23 -0.91
C GLU A 62 5.22 14.75 -0.63
N THR A 63 5.40 13.95 -1.68
CA THR A 63 5.78 12.54 -1.62
C THR A 63 6.90 12.19 -2.61
N GLY A 64 7.71 11.20 -2.26
CA GLY A 64 8.86 10.76 -3.07
C GLY A 64 10.08 11.69 -2.97
N PRO A 65 11.22 11.29 -3.54
CA PRO A 65 12.48 12.03 -3.40
C PRO A 65 12.56 13.29 -4.28
N THR A 66 11.77 13.35 -5.35
CA THR A 66 11.71 14.49 -6.28
C THR A 66 10.25 14.91 -6.48
N PRO A 67 9.64 15.60 -5.49
CA PRO A 67 8.24 15.98 -5.53
C PRO A 67 7.99 17.09 -6.55
N GLU A 68 7.03 16.88 -7.46
CA GLU A 68 6.69 17.83 -8.52
C GLU A 68 5.17 17.89 -8.77
N GLU A 69 4.64 19.09 -9.01
CA GLU A 69 3.21 19.29 -9.25
C GLU A 69 2.75 18.64 -10.57
N LYS A 70 3.57 18.75 -11.63
CA LYS A 70 3.33 18.09 -12.92
C LYS A 70 3.19 16.57 -12.79
N TRP A 71 3.83 16.00 -11.78
CA TRP A 71 3.82 14.57 -11.47
C TRP A 71 2.83 14.24 -10.36
N GLY A 72 2.05 15.21 -9.86
CA GLY A 72 1.12 15.10 -8.74
C GLY A 72 1.70 14.48 -7.46
N THR A 73 3.03 14.46 -7.34
CA THR A 73 3.78 14.08 -6.14
C THR A 73 3.99 15.27 -5.21
N LYS A 74 3.66 16.48 -5.68
CA LYS A 74 3.50 17.71 -4.90
C LYS A 74 2.11 18.28 -5.12
N ALA A 75 1.46 18.75 -4.07
CA ALA A 75 0.21 19.49 -4.15
C ALA A 75 0.26 20.71 -3.23
N THR A 76 0.03 21.89 -3.80
CA THR A 76 -0.09 23.16 -3.08
C THR A 76 -1.55 23.59 -3.10
N PHE A 77 -2.14 23.82 -1.92
CA PHE A 77 -3.56 24.17 -1.81
C PHE A 77 -3.81 25.14 -0.65
N GLY A 78 -4.67 26.12 -0.90
CA GLY A 78 -5.07 27.11 0.11
C GLY A 78 -6.23 26.61 0.97
N LEU A 79 -6.54 27.40 2.01
CA LEU A 79 -7.71 27.19 2.86
C LEU A 79 -8.97 27.71 2.18
N THR A 80 -10.00 26.89 2.14
CA THR A 80 -11.34 27.19 1.61
C THR A 80 -12.40 26.98 2.68
N ASP A 81 -13.55 27.63 2.55
CA ASP A 81 -14.65 27.47 3.52
C ASP A 81 -15.25 26.06 3.50
N THR A 82 -15.16 25.37 2.35
CA THR A 82 -15.70 24.02 2.17
C THR A 82 -14.65 23.08 1.57
N ILE A 83 -14.69 21.81 2.00
CA ILE A 83 -13.84 20.74 1.46
C ILE A 83 -14.34 20.31 0.09
N ASN A 84 -13.42 20.26 -0.88
CA ASN A 84 -13.66 19.66 -2.18
C ASN A 84 -13.11 18.23 -2.22
N LYS A 85 -13.99 17.23 -2.14
CA LYS A 85 -13.62 15.80 -2.17
C LYS A 85 -13.04 15.30 -3.51
N LYS A 86 -12.88 16.17 -4.53
CA LYS A 86 -12.33 15.80 -5.84
C LYS A 86 -10.82 16.10 -5.97
N CYS A 87 -10.31 17.06 -5.22
CA CYS A 87 -8.92 17.51 -5.29
C CYS A 87 -8.34 17.68 -3.89
N TRP A 88 -7.04 17.97 -3.81
CA TRP A 88 -6.46 18.45 -2.56
C TRP A 88 -7.17 19.73 -2.13
N SER A 89 -7.69 19.75 -0.91
CA SER A 89 -8.36 20.89 -0.32
C SER A 89 -8.21 20.87 1.19
N ALA A 90 -8.28 22.04 1.81
CA ALA A 90 -8.30 22.16 3.25
C ALA A 90 -9.28 23.25 3.68
N SER A 91 -9.89 23.06 4.84
CA SER A 91 -10.74 24.05 5.49
C SER A 91 -10.30 24.22 6.93
N ALA A 92 -10.36 25.44 7.43
CA ALA A 92 -10.04 25.77 8.81
C ALA A 92 -11.31 26.10 9.59
N SER A 93 -11.47 25.53 10.77
CA SER A 93 -12.41 26.02 11.78
C SER A 93 -11.62 26.56 12.97
N CYS A 94 -11.91 27.81 13.33
CA CYS A 94 -11.31 28.44 14.51
C CYS A 94 -12.16 28.14 15.74
N SER A 95 -11.55 27.59 16.78
CA SER A 95 -12.16 27.44 18.10
C SER A 95 -11.69 28.56 19.03
N PRO A 96 -12.47 28.93 20.06
CA PRO A 96 -11.99 29.89 21.06
C PRO A 96 -10.73 29.34 21.75
N GLY A 97 -9.66 30.16 21.84
CA GLY A 97 -8.44 29.82 22.60
C GLY A 97 -7.18 29.50 21.79
N ASN A 98 -6.94 30.18 20.66
CA ASN A 98 -5.74 29.99 19.80
C ASN A 98 -5.56 28.56 19.26
N ILE A 99 -6.66 27.79 19.16
CA ILE A 99 -6.67 26.45 18.59
C ILE A 99 -7.38 26.51 17.23
N VAL A 100 -6.72 25.96 16.21
CA VAL A 100 -7.24 25.90 14.85
C VAL A 100 -7.32 24.45 14.41
N SER A 101 -8.54 23.98 14.15
CA SER A 101 -8.77 22.67 13.57
C SER A 101 -8.74 22.79 12.05
N LEU A 102 -7.78 22.12 11.42
CA LEU A 102 -7.69 22.03 9.98
C LEU A 102 -8.22 20.68 9.53
N LEU A 103 -9.19 20.71 8.62
CA LEU A 103 -9.65 19.52 7.93
C LEU A 103 -8.96 19.48 6.56
N ILE A 104 -8.25 18.41 6.25
CA ILE A 104 -7.49 18.25 5.00
C ILE A 104 -8.06 17.06 4.24
N CYS A 105 -8.36 17.25 2.95
CA CYS A 105 -8.85 16.19 2.07
C CYS A 105 -7.85 15.92 0.94
N PRO A 106 -7.15 14.78 0.96
CA PRO A 106 -6.37 14.31 -0.17
C PRO A 106 -7.25 14.05 -1.39
N SER A 107 -6.73 14.28 -2.59
CA SER A 107 -7.43 13.89 -3.81
C SER A 107 -7.62 12.35 -3.86
N PRO A 108 -8.77 11.83 -4.32
CA PRO A 108 -8.95 10.40 -4.59
C PRO A 108 -7.98 9.83 -5.63
N LYS A 109 -7.30 10.70 -6.40
CA LYS A 109 -6.29 10.34 -7.41
C LYS A 109 -4.86 10.65 -6.95
N ALA A 110 -4.65 10.94 -5.67
CA ALA A 110 -3.32 11.15 -5.12
C ALA A 110 -2.49 9.85 -5.21
N PRO A 111 -1.18 9.94 -5.50
CA PRO A 111 -0.26 8.84 -5.27
C PRO A 111 -0.32 8.31 -3.84
N ILE A 112 -0.16 7.00 -3.66
CA ILE A 112 0.01 6.42 -2.32
C ILE A 112 1.49 6.49 -1.90
N GLY A 113 1.75 6.53 -0.60
CA GLY A 113 3.11 6.55 -0.06
C GLY A 113 3.27 7.40 1.19
N ARG A 114 4.53 7.67 1.56
CA ARG A 114 4.88 8.58 2.65
C ARG A 114 4.79 10.02 2.15
N TYR A 115 4.10 10.85 2.91
CA TYR A 115 3.92 12.27 2.64
C TYR A 115 4.50 13.11 3.76
N SER A 116 5.06 14.25 3.39
CA SER A 116 5.34 15.36 4.31
C SER A 116 4.32 16.47 4.09
N LEU A 117 3.85 17.05 5.20
CA LEU A 117 2.93 18.18 5.19
C LEU A 117 3.65 19.42 5.70
N THR A 118 3.62 20.48 4.91
CA THR A 118 4.24 21.77 5.24
C THR A 118 3.21 22.88 5.13
N LEU A 119 3.20 23.79 6.09
CA LEU A 119 2.45 25.04 6.04
C LEU A 119 3.38 26.16 5.55
N ASP A 120 2.96 26.86 4.51
CA ASP A 120 3.62 28.05 3.97
C ASP A 120 2.75 29.28 4.24
N HIS A 121 3.29 30.23 4.99
CA HIS A 121 2.64 31.50 5.34
C HIS A 121 3.58 32.69 5.12
N GLY A 122 4.53 32.55 4.20
CA GLY A 122 5.72 33.41 4.09
C GLY A 122 6.96 32.73 4.67
N HIS A 123 6.77 31.86 5.66
CA HIS A 123 7.76 30.92 6.17
C HIS A 123 7.23 29.48 6.08
N LYS A 124 8.10 28.54 5.68
CA LYS A 124 7.77 27.12 5.56
C LYS A 124 7.98 26.40 6.89
N VAL A 125 6.91 25.86 7.44
CA VAL A 125 6.91 25.10 8.70
C VAL A 125 6.42 23.68 8.43
N LYS A 126 7.24 22.68 8.73
CA LYS A 126 6.86 21.27 8.61
C LYS A 126 5.89 20.91 9.73
N LEU A 127 4.66 20.52 9.36
CA LEU A 127 3.61 20.15 10.31
C LEU A 127 3.72 18.70 10.76
N GLY A 128 4.18 17.81 9.87
CA GLY A 128 4.31 16.39 10.18
C GLY A 128 4.47 15.52 8.94
N GLU A 129 4.43 14.21 9.16
CA GLU A 129 4.45 13.19 8.11
C GLU A 129 3.27 12.24 8.30
N PHE A 130 2.76 11.70 7.19
CA PHE A 130 1.68 10.74 7.19
C PHE A 130 1.83 9.74 6.05
N VAL A 131 1.19 8.59 6.18
CA VAL A 131 1.10 7.60 5.09
C VAL A 131 -0.26 7.71 4.43
N LEU A 132 -0.27 7.81 3.10
CA LEU A 132 -1.49 7.83 2.30
C LEU A 132 -1.67 6.50 1.57
N LEU A 133 -2.80 5.83 1.80
CA LEU A 133 -3.16 4.54 1.21
C LEU A 133 -4.31 4.67 0.19
N PHE A 134 -4.55 3.59 -0.56
CA PHE A 134 -5.76 3.46 -1.38
C PHE A 134 -7.02 3.39 -0.47
N ASN A 135 -8.16 3.84 -1.01
CA ASN A 135 -9.40 3.96 -0.26
C ASN A 135 -10.58 3.17 -0.83
N PRO A 136 -10.78 1.92 -0.38
CA PRO A 136 -11.96 1.11 -0.72
C PRO A 136 -13.31 1.67 -0.26
N TRP A 137 -13.33 2.61 0.68
CA TRP A 137 -14.53 3.26 1.20
C TRP A 137 -14.91 4.52 0.40
N CYS A 138 -14.00 5.06 -0.42
CA CYS A 138 -14.25 6.27 -1.18
C CYS A 138 -14.84 5.93 -2.56
N LEU A 139 -16.10 6.34 -2.81
CA LEU A 139 -16.79 6.19 -4.10
C LEU A 139 -16.03 6.73 -5.32
N ARG A 140 -15.07 7.65 -5.12
CA ARG A 140 -14.27 8.27 -6.18
C ARG A 140 -12.92 7.60 -6.40
N ASP A 141 -12.57 6.63 -5.55
CA ASP A 141 -11.35 5.84 -5.69
C ASP A 141 -11.60 4.69 -6.67
N VAL A 142 -10.59 4.34 -7.45
CA VAL A 142 -10.62 3.22 -8.39
C VAL A 142 -10.77 1.86 -7.68
N VAL A 143 -10.37 1.78 -6.41
CA VAL A 143 -10.48 0.56 -5.60
C VAL A 143 -11.76 0.50 -4.76
N TYR A 144 -12.73 1.39 -5.01
CA TYR A 144 -13.99 1.42 -4.28
C TYR A 144 -14.68 0.05 -4.27
N MET A 145 -15.18 -0.33 -3.11
CA MET A 145 -15.91 -1.58 -2.92
C MET A 145 -17.15 -1.32 -2.06
N GLU A 146 -18.32 -1.51 -2.65
CA GLU A 146 -19.61 -1.15 -2.03
C GLU A 146 -19.93 -1.99 -0.79
N GLY A 147 -19.79 -3.32 -0.89
CA GLY A 147 -20.11 -4.25 0.20
C GLY A 147 -19.20 -4.07 1.42
N GLU A 148 -19.79 -3.80 2.58
CA GLU A 148 -19.05 -3.71 3.85
C GLU A 148 -18.37 -5.03 4.19
N GLU A 149 -19.08 -6.15 4.05
CA GLU A 149 -18.52 -7.50 4.27
C GLU A 149 -17.36 -7.80 3.32
N MET A 150 -17.44 -7.33 2.08
CA MET A 150 -16.36 -7.50 1.10
C MET A 150 -15.13 -6.64 1.46
N ARG A 151 -15.34 -5.43 2.00
CA ARG A 151 -14.24 -4.61 2.53
C ARG A 151 -13.61 -5.24 3.78
N LYS A 152 -14.41 -5.80 4.68
CA LYS A 152 -13.91 -6.57 5.83
C LYS A 152 -13.05 -7.74 5.35
N GLU A 153 -13.56 -8.55 4.43
CA GLU A 153 -12.85 -9.74 3.94
C GLU A 153 -11.59 -9.42 3.13
N TYR A 154 -11.67 -8.49 2.17
CA TYR A 154 -10.59 -8.28 1.20
C TYR A 154 -9.61 -7.18 1.58
N ILE A 155 -9.81 -6.49 2.71
CA ILE A 155 -8.89 -5.47 3.23
C ILE A 155 -8.53 -5.72 4.69
N LEU A 156 -9.53 -5.90 5.56
CA LEU A 156 -9.32 -5.91 7.01
C LEU A 156 -8.97 -7.28 7.57
N SER A 157 -9.46 -8.37 6.96
CA SER A 157 -9.18 -9.73 7.41
C SER A 157 -7.69 -10.05 7.27
N GLN A 158 -7.04 -10.42 8.37
CA GLN A 158 -5.61 -10.76 8.42
C GLN A 158 -5.35 -12.25 8.29
N ASP A 159 -6.40 -13.08 8.34
CA ASP A 159 -6.31 -14.52 8.19
C ASP A 159 -7.15 -14.95 6.99
N GLY A 160 -6.72 -16.03 6.34
CA GLY A 160 -7.43 -16.56 5.18
C GLY A 160 -7.07 -17.99 4.89
N LEU A 161 -7.61 -18.49 3.79
CA LEU A 161 -7.49 -19.87 3.37
C LEU A 161 -6.87 -19.93 1.97
N ILE A 162 -5.93 -20.85 1.79
CA ILE A 162 -5.33 -21.17 0.51
C ILE A 162 -5.68 -22.63 0.19
N TYR A 163 -6.31 -22.84 -0.96
CA TYR A 163 -6.69 -24.17 -1.42
C TYR A 163 -5.50 -24.78 -2.18
N ARG A 164 -5.10 -26.01 -1.86
CA ARG A 164 -4.06 -26.78 -2.59
C ARG A 164 -4.50 -28.24 -2.75
N GLY A 165 -3.66 -29.07 -3.37
CA GLY A 165 -3.98 -30.47 -3.65
C GLY A 165 -4.61 -30.64 -5.03
N THR A 166 -5.52 -31.61 -5.17
CA THR A 166 -6.14 -31.94 -6.47
C THR A 166 -7.63 -31.57 -6.47
N PRO A 167 -8.29 -31.45 -7.64
CA PRO A 167 -9.73 -31.17 -7.70
C PRO A 167 -10.59 -32.15 -6.88
N LYS A 168 -10.18 -33.43 -6.84
CA LYS A 168 -10.91 -34.50 -6.16
C LYS A 168 -10.57 -34.60 -4.66
N CYS A 169 -9.39 -34.14 -4.28
CA CYS A 169 -8.90 -34.17 -2.90
C CYS A 169 -8.06 -32.93 -2.66
N PHE A 170 -8.75 -31.81 -2.41
CA PHE A 170 -8.09 -30.56 -2.06
C PHE A 170 -7.90 -30.48 -0.55
N ASN A 171 -6.81 -29.84 -0.14
CA ASN A 171 -6.56 -29.47 1.24
C ASN A 171 -6.68 -27.94 1.39
N ILE A 172 -6.94 -27.52 2.62
CA ILE A 172 -7.01 -26.12 2.99
C ILE A 172 -5.77 -25.83 3.85
N LEU A 173 -4.99 -24.85 3.42
CA LEU A 173 -3.90 -24.28 4.21
C LEU A 173 -4.40 -22.96 4.83
N PRO A 174 -4.57 -22.90 6.16
CA PRO A 174 -4.74 -21.63 6.86
C PRO A 174 -3.51 -20.75 6.66
N TRP A 175 -3.72 -19.47 6.38
CA TRP A 175 -2.66 -18.52 6.14
C TRP A 175 -2.90 -17.22 6.91
N ASN A 176 -1.88 -16.78 7.64
CA ASN A 176 -1.87 -15.47 8.26
C ASN A 176 -1.24 -14.44 7.30
N PHE A 177 -2.07 -13.57 6.73
CA PHE A 177 -1.61 -12.46 5.90
C PHE A 177 -0.90 -11.38 6.73
N GLY A 178 -1.45 -11.04 7.90
CA GLY A 178 -0.82 -10.14 8.87
C GLY A 178 -0.45 -8.75 8.35
N GLN A 179 -1.23 -8.17 7.43
CA GLN A 179 -0.92 -6.89 6.79
C GLN A 179 -0.84 -5.69 7.75
N PHE A 180 -1.41 -5.80 8.95
CA PHE A 180 -1.37 -4.76 9.99
C PHE A 180 -0.36 -5.05 11.09
N GLU A 181 0.37 -6.16 11.02
CA GLU A 181 1.43 -6.46 11.99
C GLU A 181 2.53 -5.37 11.99
N PRO A 182 3.18 -5.12 13.14
CA PRO A 182 4.15 -4.05 13.29
C PRO A 182 5.24 -4.07 12.21
N GLY A 183 5.41 -2.93 11.53
CA GLY A 183 6.44 -2.73 10.51
C GLY A 183 6.12 -3.32 9.12
N ILE A 184 5.06 -4.13 8.95
CA ILE A 184 4.69 -4.70 7.65
C ILE A 184 4.36 -3.61 6.63
N LEU A 185 3.58 -2.59 7.01
CA LEU A 185 3.29 -1.49 6.11
C LEU A 185 4.55 -0.78 5.60
N ASP A 186 5.56 -0.61 6.46
CA ASP A 186 6.83 0.02 6.07
C ASP A 186 7.63 -0.85 5.10
N ILE A 187 7.56 -2.17 5.26
CA ILE A 187 8.12 -3.15 4.33
C ILE A 187 7.39 -3.05 2.98
N CYS A 188 6.06 -3.01 2.98
CA CYS A 188 5.25 -2.86 1.77
C CYS A 188 5.60 -1.58 1.00
N LEU A 189 5.81 -0.46 1.69
CA LEU A 189 6.27 0.78 1.08
C LEU A 189 7.71 0.65 0.54
N ARG A 190 8.60 -0.04 1.27
CA ARG A 190 9.98 -0.30 0.82
C ARG A 190 10.01 -1.18 -0.43
N ILE A 191 9.15 -2.18 -0.55
CA ILE A 191 9.01 -3.00 -1.79
C ILE A 191 8.72 -2.10 -3.00
N LEU A 192 7.90 -1.05 -2.84
CA LEU A 192 7.67 -0.08 -3.92
C LEU A 192 8.92 0.77 -4.21
N ASP A 193 9.74 1.08 -3.21
CA ASP A 193 10.94 1.90 -3.40
C ASP A 193 12.12 1.10 -4.01
N GLU A 194 12.20 -0.21 -3.77
CA GLU A 194 13.25 -1.09 -4.31
C GLU A 194 12.98 -1.56 -5.75
N ASN A 195 11.82 -1.20 -6.32
CA ASN A 195 11.47 -1.69 -7.65
C ASN A 195 12.33 -1.05 -8.76
N PRO A 196 12.64 -1.78 -9.85
CA PRO A 196 13.51 -1.29 -10.92
C PRO A 196 13.05 0.03 -11.55
N LYS A 197 11.73 0.28 -11.63
CA LYS A 197 11.20 1.53 -12.19
C LYS A 197 11.48 2.70 -11.25
N HIS A 198 11.42 2.49 -9.94
CA HIS A 198 11.81 3.48 -8.94
C HIS A 198 13.30 3.77 -9.02
N LEU A 199 14.15 2.73 -8.99
CA LEU A 199 15.60 2.89 -9.08
C LEU A 199 16.04 3.66 -10.34
N ARG A 200 15.34 3.46 -11.46
CA ARG A 200 15.62 4.17 -12.72
C ARG A 200 15.09 5.61 -12.74
N ASN A 201 13.87 5.84 -12.24
CA ASN A 201 13.27 7.17 -12.18
C ASN A 201 12.28 7.26 -11.02
N PRO A 202 12.75 7.68 -9.82
CA PRO A 202 11.95 7.66 -8.61
C PRO A 202 10.68 8.49 -8.70
N GLY A 203 10.74 9.70 -9.25
CA GLY A 203 9.56 10.56 -9.29
C GLY A 203 8.51 10.13 -10.32
N LYS A 204 8.91 9.51 -11.44
CA LYS A 204 7.96 8.89 -12.38
C LYS A 204 7.27 7.67 -11.76
N ASP A 205 8.02 6.86 -11.02
CA ASP A 205 7.47 5.74 -10.25
C ASP A 205 6.48 6.23 -9.19
N CYS A 206 6.88 7.17 -8.32
CA CYS A 206 6.00 7.77 -7.31
C CYS A 206 4.74 8.38 -7.94
N SER A 207 4.85 9.06 -9.09
CA SER A 207 3.67 9.54 -9.82
C SER A 207 2.74 8.41 -10.28
N GLY A 208 3.33 7.30 -10.74
CA GLY A 208 2.61 6.09 -11.18
C GLY A 208 1.84 5.41 -10.05
N ARG A 209 2.29 5.54 -8.79
CA ARG A 209 1.63 4.97 -7.59
C ARG A 209 0.22 5.50 -7.35
N ARG A 210 -0.26 6.51 -8.10
CA ARG A 210 -1.67 6.91 -8.11
C ARG A 210 -2.61 5.85 -8.71
N ASN A 211 -2.10 4.95 -9.54
CA ASN A 211 -2.88 3.99 -10.29
C ASN A 211 -2.73 2.59 -9.68
N ALA A 212 -3.84 2.01 -9.21
CA ALA A 212 -3.84 0.66 -8.65
C ALA A 212 -3.29 -0.39 -9.63
N VAL A 213 -3.56 -0.26 -10.94
CA VAL A 213 -3.01 -1.16 -11.99
C VAL A 213 -1.50 -1.04 -12.09
N TYR A 214 -0.94 0.16 -11.92
CA TYR A 214 0.51 0.35 -11.93
C TYR A 214 1.13 -0.32 -10.71
N VAL A 215 0.56 -0.07 -9.53
CA VAL A 215 1.03 -0.63 -8.26
C VAL A 215 0.97 -2.15 -8.29
N THR A 216 -0.15 -2.76 -8.69
CA THR A 216 -0.26 -4.23 -8.74
C THR A 216 0.71 -4.87 -9.72
N ARG A 217 1.04 -4.22 -10.85
CA ARG A 217 2.09 -4.70 -11.76
C ARG A 217 3.50 -4.56 -11.19
N VAL A 218 3.75 -3.55 -10.36
CA VAL A 218 5.03 -3.44 -9.63
C VAL A 218 5.10 -4.54 -8.59
N LEU A 219 4.04 -4.78 -7.84
CA LEU A 219 3.98 -5.83 -6.83
C LEU A 219 4.18 -7.21 -7.48
N SER A 220 3.47 -7.53 -8.57
CA SER A 220 3.62 -8.84 -9.22
C SER A 220 5.05 -9.13 -9.66
N ALA A 221 5.79 -8.11 -10.08
CA ALA A 221 7.22 -8.24 -10.38
C ALA A 221 8.04 -8.39 -9.10
N MET A 222 7.84 -7.52 -8.11
CA MET A 222 8.66 -7.46 -6.90
C MET A 222 8.43 -8.61 -5.92
N ILE A 223 7.31 -9.33 -5.96
CA ILE A 223 7.11 -10.47 -5.06
C ILE A 223 8.02 -11.65 -5.45
N ASN A 224 8.36 -11.79 -6.73
CA ASN A 224 9.28 -12.80 -7.23
C ASN A 224 10.67 -12.19 -7.51
N CYS A 225 11.76 -12.91 -7.21
CA CYS A 225 13.11 -12.37 -7.43
C CYS A 225 13.67 -12.62 -8.84
N ASN A 226 12.99 -13.36 -9.73
CA ASN A 226 13.57 -13.62 -11.05
C ASN A 226 13.69 -12.33 -11.86
N GLY A 227 14.93 -11.88 -12.07
CA GLY A 227 15.28 -10.70 -12.86
C GLY A 227 15.37 -9.38 -12.08
N ASP A 228 14.91 -9.35 -10.82
CA ASP A 228 14.80 -8.13 -9.98
C ASP A 228 15.22 -8.41 -8.52
N ARG A 229 15.36 -7.36 -7.69
CA ARG A 229 15.58 -7.49 -6.23
C ARG A 229 14.26 -7.77 -5.49
N GLY A 230 13.58 -8.84 -5.89
CA GLY A 230 12.27 -9.23 -5.37
C GLY A 230 12.31 -9.90 -3.99
N VAL A 231 11.12 -10.21 -3.46
CA VAL A 231 10.93 -10.68 -2.08
C VAL A 231 11.30 -12.15 -1.91
N LEU A 232 10.82 -13.03 -2.79
CA LEU A 232 10.94 -14.48 -2.67
C LEU A 232 11.69 -15.09 -3.85
N GLN A 233 12.52 -16.10 -3.56
CA GLN A 233 13.12 -16.96 -4.57
C GLN A 233 12.30 -18.23 -4.78
N GLY A 234 11.95 -18.52 -6.03
CA GLY A 234 11.19 -19.72 -6.38
C GLY A 234 12.06 -20.97 -6.43
N ASN A 235 11.57 -22.09 -5.87
CA ASN A 235 12.24 -23.38 -5.98
C ASN A 235 11.23 -24.55 -6.03
N TRP A 236 11.36 -25.39 -7.07
CA TRP A 236 10.53 -26.57 -7.34
C TRP A 236 11.34 -27.86 -7.47
N SER A 237 12.63 -27.86 -7.15
CA SER A 237 13.50 -29.04 -7.26
C SER A 237 13.15 -30.15 -6.25
N GLY A 238 12.46 -29.78 -5.16
CA GLY A 238 12.23 -30.65 -4.01
C GLY A 238 13.36 -30.64 -2.97
N ASP A 239 14.47 -29.98 -3.28
CA ASP A 239 15.60 -29.75 -2.37
C ASP A 239 15.58 -28.30 -1.85
N TYR A 240 15.58 -28.16 -0.53
CA TYR A 240 15.47 -26.89 0.19
C TYR A 240 16.48 -26.78 1.33
N GLU A 241 17.60 -27.53 1.29
CA GLU A 241 18.56 -27.62 2.40
C GLU A 241 19.15 -26.27 2.84
N ASP A 242 19.28 -25.31 1.93
CA ASP A 242 19.86 -23.97 2.15
C ASP A 242 18.80 -22.87 2.40
N GLY A 243 17.53 -23.25 2.56
CA GLY A 243 16.44 -22.30 2.78
C GLY A 243 15.25 -22.89 3.55
N THR A 244 14.13 -22.18 3.51
CA THR A 244 12.87 -22.65 4.08
C THR A 244 12.05 -23.33 3.00
N SER A 245 11.63 -24.57 3.25
CA SER A 245 10.76 -25.28 2.32
C SER A 245 9.42 -24.54 2.15
N PRO A 246 8.93 -24.33 0.91
CA PRO A 246 7.71 -23.56 0.62
C PRO A 246 6.46 -24.02 1.37
N SER A 247 6.40 -25.30 1.76
CA SER A 247 5.28 -25.89 2.48
C SER A 247 5.26 -25.60 3.99
N TYR A 248 6.36 -25.10 4.56
CA TYR A 248 6.43 -24.69 5.96
C TYR A 248 5.83 -23.33 6.23
N TRP A 249 5.78 -22.45 5.21
CA TRP A 249 5.19 -21.14 5.37
C TRP A 249 3.69 -21.27 5.64
N ASN A 250 3.25 -20.54 6.67
CA ASN A 250 1.84 -20.36 7.05
C ASN A 250 1.50 -18.88 7.29
N SER A 251 2.45 -17.98 7.02
CA SER A 251 2.28 -16.54 7.18
C SER A 251 3.17 -15.76 6.23
N SER A 252 2.68 -14.62 5.75
CA SER A 252 3.47 -13.67 4.95
C SER A 252 4.39 -12.79 5.80
N VAL A 253 4.10 -12.66 7.10
CA VAL A 253 4.79 -11.77 8.04
C VAL A 253 6.28 -12.12 8.18
N PRO A 254 6.68 -13.37 8.53
CA PRO A 254 8.09 -13.72 8.69
C PRO A 254 8.86 -13.55 7.38
N ILE A 255 8.25 -13.88 6.22
CA ILE A 255 8.87 -13.69 4.90
C ILE A 255 9.22 -12.21 4.67
N LEU A 256 8.26 -11.32 4.89
CA LEU A 256 8.46 -9.88 4.68
C LEU A 256 9.47 -9.28 5.67
N GLN A 257 9.45 -9.74 6.92
CA GLN A 257 10.42 -9.32 7.94
C GLN A 257 11.83 -9.81 7.62
N GLU A 258 11.97 -11.06 7.20
CA GLU A 258 13.25 -11.65 6.79
C GLU A 258 13.84 -10.88 5.61
N TRP A 259 13.06 -10.66 4.54
CA TRP A 259 13.47 -9.85 3.38
C TRP A 259 13.97 -8.46 3.78
N LYS A 260 13.31 -7.78 4.72
CA LYS A 260 13.77 -6.48 5.21
C LYS A 260 15.06 -6.57 6.01
N SER A 261 15.19 -7.61 6.84
CA SER A 261 16.37 -7.82 7.70
C SER A 261 17.62 -8.23 6.92
N SER A 262 17.44 -8.91 5.79
CA SER A 262 18.49 -9.33 4.85
C SER A 262 18.85 -8.24 3.83
N GLU A 263 18.62 -6.96 4.16
CA GLU A 263 18.89 -5.83 3.26
C GLU A 263 18.21 -5.93 1.88
N CYS A 264 16.98 -6.46 1.84
CA CYS A 264 16.20 -6.70 0.62
C CYS A 264 16.74 -7.83 -0.27
N CYS A 265 17.53 -8.75 0.28
CA CYS A 265 17.87 -10.00 -0.40
C CYS A 265 16.68 -10.96 -0.41
N ALA A 266 16.52 -11.69 -1.51
CA ALA A 266 15.42 -12.63 -1.70
C ALA A 266 15.40 -13.72 -0.62
N VAL A 267 14.21 -14.05 -0.14
CA VAL A 267 13.97 -15.08 0.86
C VAL A 267 13.81 -16.44 0.17
N CYS A 268 14.58 -17.41 0.59
CA CYS A 268 14.51 -18.79 0.10
C CYS A 268 13.58 -19.62 1.00
N TYR A 269 12.54 -20.29 0.52
CA TYR A 269 12.00 -20.34 -0.85
C TYR A 269 10.48 -20.16 -0.88
N GLY A 270 9.95 -19.81 -2.05
CA GLY A 270 8.52 -19.71 -2.31
C GLY A 270 8.07 -20.61 -3.47
N GLN A 271 6.78 -20.90 -3.51
CA GLN A 271 6.07 -21.46 -4.66
C GLN A 271 4.82 -20.64 -4.96
N CYS A 272 4.06 -20.99 -6.00
CA CYS A 272 2.93 -20.21 -6.53
C CYS A 272 1.98 -19.68 -5.45
N TRP A 273 1.58 -20.50 -4.47
CA TRP A 273 0.69 -20.06 -3.40
C TRP A 273 1.36 -19.11 -2.39
N VAL A 274 2.66 -19.28 -2.12
CA VAL A 274 3.44 -18.39 -1.24
C VAL A 274 3.56 -17.01 -1.89
N PHE A 275 3.89 -16.95 -3.19
CA PHE A 275 3.92 -15.70 -3.93
C PHE A 275 2.54 -15.01 -3.91
N ALA A 276 1.47 -15.75 -4.20
CA ALA A 276 0.11 -15.20 -4.19
C ALA A 276 -0.28 -14.67 -2.80
N ALA A 277 0.10 -15.37 -1.73
CA ALA A 277 -0.21 -14.97 -0.37
C ALA A 277 0.53 -13.70 0.06
N VAL A 278 1.83 -13.59 -0.25
CA VAL A 278 2.60 -12.37 0.00
C VAL A 278 2.08 -11.20 -0.84
N ALA A 279 1.75 -11.43 -2.12
CA ALA A 279 1.14 -10.42 -2.98
C ALA A 279 -0.21 -9.92 -2.42
N CYS A 280 -1.02 -10.83 -1.86
CA CYS A 280 -2.27 -10.49 -1.18
C CYS A 280 -2.01 -9.62 0.06
N THR A 281 -1.08 -10.02 0.94
CA THR A 281 -0.68 -9.22 2.11
C THR A 281 -0.27 -7.80 1.71
N VAL A 282 0.65 -7.66 0.76
CA VAL A 282 1.16 -6.34 0.36
C VAL A 282 0.07 -5.50 -0.30
N SER A 283 -0.81 -6.11 -1.11
CA SER A 283 -1.95 -5.41 -1.72
C SER A 283 -2.94 -4.90 -0.67
N ARG A 284 -3.30 -5.75 0.31
CA ARG A 284 -4.20 -5.40 1.43
C ARG A 284 -3.60 -4.30 2.30
N ALA A 285 -2.31 -4.38 2.62
CA ALA A 285 -1.58 -3.36 3.40
C ALA A 285 -1.64 -1.98 2.72
N LEU A 286 -1.54 -1.94 1.39
CA LEU A 286 -1.60 -0.70 0.62
C LEU A 286 -3.04 -0.19 0.38
N GLY A 287 -4.06 -0.94 0.82
CA GLY A 287 -5.47 -0.59 0.68
C GLY A 287 -6.11 -1.03 -0.63
N ILE A 288 -5.52 -2.00 -1.35
CA ILE A 288 -6.09 -2.58 -2.57
C ILE A 288 -6.83 -3.88 -2.21
N PRO A 289 -8.15 -3.99 -2.44
CA PRO A 289 -8.89 -5.21 -2.11
C PRO A 289 -8.32 -6.41 -2.87
N CYS A 290 -7.95 -7.47 -2.14
CA CYS A 290 -7.24 -8.61 -2.72
C CYS A 290 -7.67 -9.94 -2.09
N ARG A 291 -7.63 -11.01 -2.89
CA ARG A 291 -7.88 -12.39 -2.48
C ARG A 291 -6.97 -13.35 -3.24
N VAL A 292 -6.57 -14.43 -2.58
CA VAL A 292 -5.84 -15.54 -3.20
C VAL A 292 -6.84 -16.43 -3.95
N VAL A 293 -6.46 -16.89 -5.15
CA VAL A 293 -7.29 -17.77 -5.99
C VAL A 293 -6.44 -18.98 -6.36
N THR A 294 -7.04 -20.16 -6.25
CA THR A 294 -6.45 -21.41 -6.72
C THR A 294 -7.20 -21.86 -7.97
N ASN A 295 -6.44 -22.18 -9.01
CA ASN A 295 -6.94 -22.92 -10.16
C ASN A 295 -6.32 -24.32 -10.12
N PHE A 296 -7.13 -25.37 -10.26
CA PHE A 296 -6.64 -26.75 -10.34
C PHE A 296 -6.56 -27.17 -11.79
N GLU A 297 -5.63 -28.07 -12.13
CA GLU A 297 -5.38 -28.50 -13.52
C GLU A 297 -5.07 -27.28 -14.41
N SER A 298 -4.18 -26.43 -13.89
CA SER A 298 -3.82 -25.15 -14.48
C SER A 298 -2.76 -25.36 -15.55
N ALA A 299 -3.15 -25.17 -16.82
CA ALA A 299 -2.24 -25.07 -17.96
C ALA A 299 -1.27 -23.88 -17.80
N HIS A 300 -0.17 -24.12 -17.09
CA HIS A 300 0.86 -23.14 -16.78
C HIS A 300 2.04 -23.29 -17.74
N ASP A 301 2.75 -22.20 -18.03
CA ASP A 301 3.91 -22.18 -18.94
C ASP A 301 3.67 -22.71 -20.37
N THR A 302 2.42 -22.80 -20.82
CA THR A 302 2.08 -23.23 -22.19
C THR A 302 2.29 -22.14 -23.26
N ASN A 303 2.90 -21.00 -22.91
CA ASN A 303 3.07 -19.83 -23.79
C ASN A 303 1.74 -19.38 -24.45
N SER A 304 0.64 -19.40 -23.69
CA SER A 304 -0.73 -19.13 -24.16
C SER A 304 -1.24 -20.12 -25.24
N ASN A 305 -0.62 -21.30 -25.36
CA ASN A 305 -1.09 -22.33 -26.27
C ASN A 305 -2.34 -23.01 -25.70
N LEU A 306 -3.37 -23.11 -26.54
CA LEU A 306 -4.66 -23.73 -26.20
C LEU A 306 -4.66 -25.25 -26.47
N LEU A 307 -3.60 -25.78 -27.08
CA LEU A 307 -3.39 -27.20 -27.32
C LEU A 307 -2.13 -27.64 -26.57
N ILE A 308 -2.29 -28.59 -25.65
CA ILE A 308 -1.19 -29.22 -24.93
C ILE A 308 -1.14 -30.68 -25.38
N GLU A 309 -0.02 -31.07 -25.98
CA GLU A 309 0.19 -32.43 -26.47
C GLU A 309 1.10 -33.16 -25.49
N TYR A 310 0.70 -34.38 -25.13
CA TYR A 310 1.47 -35.25 -24.26
C TYR A 310 1.88 -36.50 -25.03
N TYR A 311 3.15 -36.87 -24.91
CA TYR A 311 3.71 -38.08 -25.49
C TYR A 311 4.00 -39.05 -24.35
N TYR A 312 3.53 -40.28 -24.49
CA TYR A 312 3.69 -41.31 -23.47
C TYR A 312 4.44 -42.49 -24.05
N THR A 313 5.30 -43.09 -23.25
CA THR A 313 5.92 -44.38 -23.55
C THR A 313 4.86 -45.48 -23.60
N ALA A 314 5.21 -46.64 -24.15
CA ALA A 314 4.31 -47.80 -24.17
C ALA A 314 3.89 -48.25 -22.76
N ASP A 315 4.70 -47.96 -21.74
CA ASP A 315 4.44 -48.27 -20.33
C ASP A 315 3.61 -47.18 -19.63
N GLY A 316 3.24 -46.11 -20.34
CA GLY A 316 2.39 -45.03 -19.83
C GLY A 316 3.14 -43.91 -19.10
N GLU A 317 4.46 -43.84 -19.21
CA GLU A 317 5.25 -42.75 -18.64
C GLU A 317 5.22 -41.53 -19.56
N ASN A 318 4.98 -40.34 -19.00
CA ASN A 318 4.97 -39.10 -19.77
C ASN A 318 6.42 -38.71 -20.14
N GLU A 319 6.68 -38.47 -21.42
CA GLU A 319 7.99 -38.05 -21.94
C GLU A 319 8.17 -36.52 -21.94
N GLY A 320 7.11 -35.75 -21.66
CA GLY A 320 7.13 -34.28 -21.68
C GLY A 320 7.27 -33.63 -20.30
N ASP A 321 7.59 -32.33 -20.30
CA ASP A 321 7.66 -31.49 -19.10
C ASP A 321 6.28 -31.21 -18.49
N ASP A 322 6.29 -30.84 -17.20
CA ASP A 322 5.09 -30.57 -16.39
C ASP A 322 4.35 -29.30 -16.87
N SER A 323 3.46 -29.49 -17.85
CA SER A 323 2.75 -28.41 -18.55
C SER A 323 1.41 -28.03 -17.92
N VAL A 324 0.89 -28.86 -17.01
CA VAL A 324 -0.38 -28.66 -16.31
C VAL A 324 -0.18 -28.95 -14.83
N TRP A 325 -0.35 -27.90 -14.03
CA TRP A 325 -0.07 -27.85 -12.60
C TRP A 325 -1.33 -28.03 -11.74
#